data_AF-A0A1V9ZLY7-F1
#
_entry.id   AF-A0A1V9ZLY7-F1
#
_cell.length_a   1.000
_cell.length_b   1.000
_cell.length_c   1.000
_cell.angle_alpha   90.00
_cell.angle_beta   90.00
_cell.angle_gamma   90.00
#
_symmetry.space_group_name_H-M   'P 1'
#
loop_
_entity.id
_entity.type
_entity.pdbx_description
1 polymer ?
#
loop_
_entity_poly.entity_id
_entity_poly.type
_entity_poly.pdbx_seq_one_letter_code
_entity_poly.pdbx_strand_id
1 'polypeptide(L)'
;MTTKRPAASSLEDGFEPKPVIETPTERSKTGRPPAPIRVHFESTGRQKNASTALLKCKFCQMEVSGRAISLEGHLKRCQQAPDEVRPTGIKDEKATPKNAGSKSHTAGKHPAKKPCTATTSMESKYRNLIILQTNAVQSLHVMLRDKRSTHVQFKKYADRLMRILAEEALAACTLEFAIVWTPTGAEFSGMRPNNNICAVSIVRAGDALLEQVIMCEPAVSVGKILIQRDESTAEKLPIVYYAKLPPRMTTFDRVLLLDPMLATGGSAKKAIQLLIDSGVAERDIVFANVLACPEGLDAIFEAYPQIHIVTSAIDPELNESKYIVPGLGDYGDRYYNTTM
;
A
#
# COMPACT_ATOMS: atom_id res chain seq x y z
N MET A 1 -51.72 20.32 -31.44
CA MET A 1 -51.88 19.11 -30.59
C MET A 1 -50.86 19.16 -29.47
N THR A 2 -51.26 19.75 -28.36
CA THR A 2 -50.50 19.98 -27.13
C THR A 2 -50.69 18.77 -26.21
N THR A 3 -49.63 18.01 -25.96
CA THR A 3 -49.67 16.89 -25.00
C THR A 3 -49.32 17.39 -23.60
N LYS A 4 -50.37 17.54 -22.80
CA LYS A 4 -50.35 17.84 -21.36
C LYS A 4 -49.69 16.70 -20.60
N ARG A 5 -48.72 17.01 -19.73
CA ARG A 5 -48.29 16.14 -18.62
C ARG A 5 -49.39 16.12 -17.54
N PRO A 6 -49.76 14.97 -16.95
CA PRO A 6 -50.64 14.95 -15.80
C PRO A 6 -49.88 15.28 -14.52
N ALA A 7 -50.54 16.06 -13.66
CA ALA A 7 -50.12 16.41 -12.31
C ALA A 7 -50.15 15.18 -11.39
N ALA A 8 -49.12 15.03 -10.55
CA ALA A 8 -49.14 14.13 -9.41
C ALA A 8 -49.29 14.95 -8.13
N SER A 9 -50.25 14.53 -7.33
CA SER A 9 -50.79 15.12 -6.12
C SER A 9 -49.83 15.11 -4.94
N SER A 10 -49.91 16.19 -4.17
CA SER A 10 -49.42 16.43 -2.83
C SER A 10 -49.86 15.36 -1.81
N LEU A 11 -48.89 14.77 -1.12
CA LEU A 11 -49.02 14.22 0.22
C LEU A 11 -47.90 14.84 1.05
N GLU A 12 -48.25 15.94 1.73
CA GLU A 12 -47.47 16.52 2.80
C GLU A 12 -47.69 15.66 4.05
N ASP A 13 -46.69 14.88 4.46
CA ASP A 13 -46.60 14.37 5.82
C ASP A 13 -45.41 15.04 6.50
N GLY A 14 -45.77 15.96 7.41
CA GLY A 14 -44.85 16.77 8.19
C GLY A 14 -44.00 15.92 9.13
N PHE A 15 -42.69 16.17 9.09
CA PHE A 15 -41.78 15.78 10.16
C PHE A 15 -41.00 17.03 10.59
N GLU A 16 -41.57 17.76 11.54
CA GLU A 16 -40.86 18.84 12.24
C GLU A 16 -39.70 18.23 13.05
N PRO A 17 -38.44 18.68 12.88
CA PRO A 17 -37.36 18.27 13.76
C PRO A 17 -37.49 19.00 15.10
N LYS A 18 -37.67 18.22 16.18
CA LYS A 18 -37.66 18.71 17.57
C LYS A 18 -36.31 19.35 17.94
N PRO A 19 -36.30 20.39 18.80
CA PRO A 19 -35.10 21.15 19.12
C PRO A 19 -34.07 20.31 19.89
N VAL A 20 -32.80 20.45 19.50
CA VAL A 20 -31.66 19.90 20.24
C VAL A 20 -31.48 20.71 21.52
N ILE A 21 -31.63 20.07 22.67
CA ILE A 21 -31.31 20.65 23.98
C ILE A 21 -29.79 20.62 24.14
N GLU A 22 -29.16 21.78 23.97
CA GLU A 22 -27.74 21.97 24.30
C GLU A 22 -27.56 21.97 25.82
N THR A 23 -26.79 21.02 26.34
CA THR A 23 -26.26 21.09 27.72
C THR A 23 -24.84 21.66 27.67
N PRO A 24 -24.52 22.71 28.44
CA PRO A 24 -23.21 23.34 28.39
C PRO A 24 -22.20 22.43 29.11
N THR A 25 -21.27 21.85 28.36
CA THR A 25 -20.10 21.17 28.95
C THR A 25 -18.93 22.14 29.03
N GLU A 26 -18.42 22.31 30.24
CA GLU A 26 -17.35 23.23 30.61
C GLU A 26 -16.10 23.05 29.74
N ARG A 27 -15.50 24.19 29.36
CA ARG A 27 -14.26 24.27 28.58
C ARG A 27 -13.10 23.60 29.32
N SER A 28 -12.52 22.55 28.72
CA SER A 28 -11.17 22.09 29.11
C SER A 28 -10.10 23.03 28.53
N LYS A 29 -8.99 23.20 29.27
CA LYS A 29 -7.93 24.21 29.05
C LYS A 29 -7.05 23.99 27.79
N THR A 30 -7.46 23.17 26.83
CA THR A 30 -6.74 22.99 25.56
C THR A 30 -7.75 22.96 24.42
N GLY A 31 -7.96 24.09 23.73
CA GLY A 31 -9.05 24.31 22.79
C GLY A 31 -9.02 23.47 21.50
N ARG A 32 -9.34 22.18 21.59
CA ARG A 32 -9.63 21.33 20.43
C ARG A 32 -10.93 20.55 20.67
N PRO A 33 -11.90 20.54 19.73
CA PRO A 33 -13.11 19.75 19.90
C PRO A 33 -12.80 18.25 19.84
N PRO A 34 -13.45 17.40 20.65
CA PRO A 34 -13.32 15.95 20.55
C PRO A 34 -14.00 15.43 19.27
N ALA A 35 -13.40 14.41 18.64
CA ALA A 35 -13.97 13.76 17.46
C ALA A 35 -15.29 13.03 17.82
N PRO A 36 -16.33 13.08 16.98
CA PRO A 36 -17.60 12.44 17.28
C PRO A 36 -17.49 10.92 17.18
N ILE A 37 -17.76 10.22 18.29
CA ILE A 37 -17.93 8.76 18.35
C ILE A 37 -19.41 8.47 18.11
N ARG A 38 -19.76 7.79 17.00
CA ARG A 38 -21.13 7.26 16.81
C ARG A 38 -21.27 5.97 17.62
N VAL A 39 -22.14 5.99 18.64
CA VAL A 39 -22.50 4.83 19.46
C VAL A 39 -23.97 4.48 19.18
N HIS A 40 -24.25 3.25 18.73
CA HIS A 40 -25.61 2.71 18.72
C HIS A 40 -25.84 1.92 20.02
N PHE A 41 -26.95 2.22 20.70
CA PHE A 41 -27.41 1.52 21.90
C PHE A 41 -28.58 0.59 21.54
N GLU A 42 -28.51 -0.68 21.95
CA GLU A 42 -29.70 -1.51 22.10
C GLU A 42 -30.17 -1.49 23.56
N SER A 43 -31.46 -1.81 23.75
CA SER A 43 -32.31 -1.63 24.93
C SER A 43 -31.88 -2.37 26.22
N THR A 44 -30.66 -2.88 26.32
CA THR A 44 -30.14 -3.61 27.50
C THR A 44 -28.91 -2.99 28.14
N GLY A 45 -28.45 -1.81 27.69
CA GLY A 45 -27.52 -0.96 28.44
C GLY A 45 -26.09 -1.48 28.63
N ARG A 46 -25.63 -2.48 27.85
CA ARG A 46 -24.23 -2.97 27.90
C ARG A 46 -23.44 -2.59 26.64
N GLN A 47 -22.30 -1.93 26.85
CA GLN A 47 -21.33 -1.52 25.84
C GLN A 47 -20.59 -2.76 25.26
N LYS A 48 -20.56 -2.95 23.95
CA LYS A 48 -19.65 -3.93 23.30
C LYS A 48 -18.54 -3.19 22.55
N ASN A 49 -17.31 -3.38 23.00
CA ASN A 49 -16.12 -3.12 22.20
C ASN A 49 -15.96 -4.24 21.17
N ALA A 50 -15.87 -3.89 19.88
CA ALA A 50 -15.61 -4.83 18.80
C ALA A 50 -14.17 -5.39 18.91
N SER A 51 -13.98 -6.58 19.50
CA SER A 51 -12.74 -7.41 19.38
C SER A 51 -12.73 -8.68 20.24
N THR A 52 -13.72 -9.57 20.09
CA THR A 52 -13.71 -10.92 20.70
C THR A 52 -14.24 -11.97 19.72
N ALA A 53 -13.47 -12.27 18.68
CA ALA A 53 -13.66 -13.53 17.96
C ALA A 53 -13.01 -14.66 18.77
N LEU A 54 -13.77 -15.69 19.13
CA LEU A 54 -13.26 -16.91 19.76
C LEU A 54 -12.78 -17.85 18.65
N LEU A 55 -11.51 -18.24 18.68
CA LEU A 55 -10.91 -19.20 17.74
C LEU A 55 -10.95 -20.59 18.36
N LYS A 56 -11.39 -21.61 17.60
CA LYS A 56 -11.44 -23.00 18.09
C LYS A 56 -10.16 -23.75 17.73
N CYS A 57 -9.49 -24.34 18.72
CA CYS A 57 -8.30 -25.15 18.48
C CYS A 57 -8.68 -26.43 17.72
N LYS A 58 -8.06 -26.69 16.57
CA LYS A 58 -8.38 -27.87 15.74
C LYS A 58 -8.00 -29.20 16.41
N PHE A 59 -7.07 -29.19 17.36
CA PHE A 59 -6.57 -30.41 18.02
C PHE A 59 -7.41 -30.79 19.25
N CYS A 60 -7.70 -29.84 20.13
CA CYS A 60 -8.46 -30.12 21.37
C CYS A 60 -9.87 -29.52 21.42
N GLN A 61 -10.32 -28.84 20.36
CA GLN A 61 -11.65 -28.25 20.22
C GLN A 61 -12.03 -27.18 21.24
N MET A 62 -11.08 -26.70 22.06
CA MET A 62 -11.30 -25.61 23.00
C MET A 62 -11.34 -24.24 22.30
N GLU A 63 -12.20 -23.35 22.80
CA GLU A 63 -12.33 -21.96 22.34
C GLU A 63 -11.29 -21.06 23.01
N VAL A 64 -10.62 -20.24 22.21
CA VAL A 64 -9.49 -19.41 22.63
C VAL A 64 -9.69 -17.97 22.14
N SER A 65 -9.56 -16.99 23.03
CA SER A 65 -9.92 -15.58 22.75
C SER A 65 -8.94 -14.90 21.77
N GLY A 66 -9.40 -14.42 20.61
CA GLY A 66 -8.56 -13.94 19.50
C GLY A 66 -7.78 -12.62 19.69
N ARG A 67 -7.06 -12.43 20.80
CA ARG A 67 -5.91 -11.50 20.83
C ARG A 67 -4.64 -12.28 20.49
N ALA A 68 -3.64 -11.60 19.93
CA ALA A 68 -2.37 -12.12 19.40
C ALA A 68 -1.49 -12.99 20.35
N ILE A 69 -2.02 -13.42 21.50
CA ILE A 69 -1.36 -14.28 22.50
C ILE A 69 -2.06 -15.66 22.60
N SER A 70 -3.23 -15.88 22.00
CA SER A 70 -4.09 -16.96 22.48
C SER A 70 -3.93 -18.30 21.76
N LEU A 71 -3.81 -18.37 20.43
CA LEU A 71 -3.71 -19.67 19.76
C LEU A 71 -2.29 -20.26 19.86
N GLU A 72 -1.26 -19.43 19.68
CA GLU A 72 0.13 -19.88 19.72
C GLU A 72 0.59 -20.26 21.14
N GLY A 73 0.14 -19.50 22.16
CA GLY A 73 0.33 -19.85 23.57
C GLY A 73 -0.46 -21.09 23.99
N HIS A 74 -1.64 -21.32 23.40
CA HIS A 74 -2.41 -22.55 23.60
C HIS A 74 -1.72 -23.75 22.93
N LEU A 75 -1.22 -23.63 21.70
CA LEU A 75 -0.54 -24.72 20.98
C LEU A 75 0.75 -25.18 21.68
N LYS A 76 1.49 -24.28 22.33
CA LYS A 76 2.65 -24.65 23.18
C LYS A 76 2.29 -25.58 24.35
N ARG A 77 1.04 -25.54 24.83
CA ARG A 77 0.57 -26.30 26.00
C ARG A 77 -0.51 -27.34 25.66
N CYS A 78 -0.92 -27.42 24.39
CA CYS A 78 -1.96 -28.34 23.95
C CYS A 78 -1.38 -29.75 23.89
N GLN A 79 -1.82 -30.61 24.80
CA GLN A 79 -1.34 -32.00 24.90
C GLN A 79 -1.62 -32.82 23.64
N GLN A 80 -2.64 -32.41 22.86
CA GLN A 80 -3.07 -33.08 21.62
C GLN A 80 -2.46 -32.47 20.35
N ALA A 81 -1.66 -31.39 20.46
CA ALA A 81 -0.99 -30.79 19.31
C ALA A 81 0.36 -31.49 19.05
N PRO A 82 0.64 -31.96 17.81
CA PRO A 82 1.91 -32.58 17.46
C PRO A 82 3.08 -31.59 17.57
N ASP A 83 4.29 -32.08 17.83
CA ASP A 83 5.45 -31.23 18.12
C ASP A 83 5.86 -30.32 16.93
N GLU A 84 5.53 -30.70 15.71
CA GLU A 84 5.78 -29.94 14.48
C GLU A 84 5.02 -28.60 14.41
N VAL A 85 3.87 -28.50 15.09
CA VAL A 85 3.06 -27.27 15.18
C VAL A 85 3.34 -26.48 16.46
N ARG A 86 4.31 -26.91 17.28
CA ARG A 86 4.73 -26.20 18.50
C ARG A 86 5.86 -25.21 18.16
N PRO A 87 5.72 -23.91 18.51
CA PRO A 87 6.74 -22.91 18.22
C PRO A 87 8.04 -23.20 18.98
N THR A 88 9.16 -23.35 18.25
CA THR A 88 10.50 -23.62 18.80
C THR A 88 11.19 -22.35 19.30
N GLY A 89 11.84 -22.42 20.47
CA GLY A 89 12.59 -21.32 21.08
C GLY A 89 14.11 -21.44 20.86
N ILE A 90 14.77 -20.31 20.62
CA ILE A 90 16.24 -20.18 20.50
C ILE A 90 16.90 -20.53 21.85
N LYS A 91 17.98 -21.33 21.83
CA LYS A 91 18.78 -21.73 23.00
C LYS A 91 20.00 -20.82 23.15
N ASP A 92 20.20 -20.26 24.34
CA ASP A 92 21.50 -19.72 24.80
C ASP A 92 22.03 -20.55 25.97
N GLU A 93 23.34 -20.80 25.95
CA GLU A 93 24.08 -21.68 26.85
C GLU A 93 24.47 -21.04 28.21
N LYS A 94 24.50 -21.92 29.22
CA LYS A 94 25.27 -21.92 30.49
C LYS A 94 24.87 -20.95 31.62
N ALA A 95 24.24 -21.52 32.65
CA ALA A 95 24.81 -21.65 34.00
C ALA A 95 23.84 -22.37 34.97
N THR A 96 24.37 -23.20 35.86
CA THR A 96 23.70 -23.75 37.05
C THR A 96 24.65 -23.61 38.25
N PRO A 97 24.22 -23.72 39.53
CA PRO A 97 22.84 -23.77 40.04
C PRO A 97 22.57 -22.98 41.35
N LYS A 98 21.29 -23.03 41.79
CA LYS A 98 20.71 -22.73 43.12
C LYS A 98 20.54 -21.23 43.42
N ASN A 99 19.44 -20.71 43.96
CA ASN A 99 18.43 -21.29 44.86
C ASN A 99 17.13 -20.45 44.80
N ALA A 100 16.01 -21.07 45.18
CA ALA A 100 14.67 -20.48 45.16
C ALA A 100 14.49 -19.31 46.15
N GLY A 101 13.74 -18.27 45.74
CA GLY A 101 13.37 -17.15 46.60
C GLY A 101 12.66 -16.02 45.85
N SER A 102 11.36 -16.20 45.62
CA SER A 102 10.31 -15.21 45.32
C SER A 102 10.72 -13.78 44.92
N LYS A 103 10.54 -13.39 43.65
CA LYS A 103 10.34 -11.99 43.27
C LYS A 103 9.27 -11.87 42.17
N SER A 104 8.37 -10.93 42.40
CA SER A 104 7.32 -10.46 41.49
C SER A 104 7.88 -10.12 40.12
N HIS A 105 7.43 -10.82 39.07
CA HIS A 105 7.72 -10.42 37.70
C HIS A 105 6.77 -9.32 37.26
N THR A 106 7.28 -8.09 37.35
CA THR A 106 6.84 -6.95 36.54
C THR A 106 6.72 -7.37 35.08
N ALA A 107 5.56 -7.08 34.48
CA ALA A 107 5.28 -7.30 33.07
C ALA A 107 6.37 -6.66 32.21
N GLY A 108 7.25 -7.48 31.64
CA GLY A 108 8.20 -7.06 30.63
C GLY A 108 7.42 -6.62 29.39
N LYS A 109 7.38 -5.31 29.14
CA LYS A 109 7.04 -4.77 27.82
C LYS A 109 8.03 -5.36 26.82
N HIS A 110 7.61 -6.33 26.02
CA HIS A 110 8.35 -6.64 24.80
C HIS A 110 8.35 -5.36 23.95
N PRO A 111 9.52 -4.82 23.55
CA PRO A 111 9.54 -3.66 22.70
C PRO A 111 8.85 -4.04 21.40
N ALA A 112 7.81 -3.30 21.03
CA ALA A 112 7.24 -3.38 19.69
C ALA A 112 8.42 -3.19 18.71
N LYS A 113 8.82 -4.25 18.01
CA LYS A 113 9.83 -4.15 16.97
C LYS A 113 9.28 -3.12 15.97
N LYS A 114 10.04 -2.02 15.78
CA LYS A 114 9.67 -0.99 14.80
C LYS A 114 9.46 -1.68 13.44
N PRO A 115 8.45 -1.26 12.65
CA PRO A 115 8.26 -1.79 11.31
C PRO A 115 9.58 -1.67 10.53
N CYS A 116 10.00 -2.78 9.93
CA CYS A 116 11.22 -2.87 9.15
C CYS A 116 10.99 -2.10 7.84
N THR A 117 11.27 -0.81 7.81
CA THR A 117 11.23 -0.01 6.59
C THR A 117 12.23 1.14 6.77
N ALA A 118 13.19 1.26 5.86
CA ALA A 118 14.27 2.25 5.94
C ALA A 118 13.80 3.66 5.50
N THR A 119 12.61 4.06 5.94
CA THR A 119 11.87 5.18 5.33
C THR A 119 12.44 6.55 5.67
N THR A 120 12.79 6.80 6.93
CA THR A 120 13.07 8.18 7.39
C THR A 120 14.33 8.81 6.76
N SER A 121 15.35 8.01 6.45
CA SER A 121 16.60 8.57 5.88
C SER A 121 16.43 8.99 4.42
N MET A 122 15.69 8.20 3.63
CA MET A 122 15.57 8.45 2.18
C MET A 122 14.62 9.60 1.86
N GLU A 123 13.53 9.76 2.61
CA GLU A 123 12.61 10.90 2.46
C GLU A 123 13.31 12.25 2.69
N SER A 124 14.23 12.30 3.66
CA SER A 124 15.00 13.51 3.94
C SER A 124 16.04 13.83 2.85
N LYS A 125 16.51 12.79 2.14
CA LYS A 125 17.53 12.91 1.08
C LYS A 125 16.93 13.42 -0.23
N TYR A 126 15.71 12.98 -0.58
CA TYR A 126 15.09 13.26 -1.88
C TYR A 126 13.73 13.94 -1.74
N ARG A 127 13.63 15.19 -2.20
CA ARG A 127 12.37 15.96 -2.16
C ARG A 127 11.28 15.41 -3.08
N ASN A 128 11.68 14.76 -4.17
CA ASN A 128 10.76 14.21 -5.18
C ASN A 128 10.44 12.73 -4.94
N LEU A 129 10.66 12.24 -3.72
CA LEU A 129 10.34 10.88 -3.29
C LEU A 129 9.12 10.90 -2.36
N ILE A 130 8.05 10.20 -2.77
CA ILE A 130 6.85 10.00 -1.96
C ILE A 130 6.82 8.55 -1.49
N ILE A 131 6.66 8.35 -0.19
CA ILE A 131 6.51 7.02 0.41
C ILE A 131 5.16 6.90 1.09
N LEU A 132 4.41 5.85 0.74
CA LEU A 132 3.10 5.60 1.33
C LEU A 132 3.26 4.99 2.74
N GLN A 133 2.99 5.78 3.79
CA GLN A 133 3.18 5.38 5.19
C GLN A 133 1.87 5.07 5.96
N THR A 134 0.91 4.37 5.35
CA THR A 134 -0.35 4.02 6.02
C THR A 134 -0.31 2.64 6.68
N ASN A 135 -1.06 2.44 7.78
CA ASN A 135 -1.22 1.13 8.40
C ASN A 135 -1.79 0.07 7.43
N ALA A 136 -2.64 0.49 6.50
CA ALA A 136 -3.18 -0.37 5.46
C ALA A 136 -2.06 -0.88 4.56
N VAL A 137 -1.20 0.01 4.06
CA VAL A 137 -0.02 -0.33 3.24
C VAL A 137 0.91 -1.27 4.00
N GLN A 138 1.23 -0.98 5.26
CA GLN A 138 2.08 -1.85 6.09
C GLN A 138 1.47 -3.26 6.26
N SER A 139 0.16 -3.35 6.52
CA SER A 139 -0.53 -4.64 6.65
C SER A 139 -0.52 -5.46 5.36
N LEU A 140 -0.64 -4.80 4.21
CA LEU A 140 -0.59 -5.44 2.89
C LEU A 140 0.83 -5.93 2.58
N HIS A 141 1.87 -5.17 2.94
CA HIS A 141 3.26 -5.60 2.82
C HIS A 141 3.54 -6.88 3.60
N VAL A 142 2.99 -7.04 4.80
CA VAL A 142 3.13 -8.31 5.54
C VAL A 142 2.58 -9.49 4.73
N MET A 143 1.41 -9.33 4.13
CA MET A 143 0.78 -10.39 3.33
C MET A 143 1.54 -10.68 2.03
N LEU A 144 2.10 -9.64 1.40
CA LEU A 144 2.92 -9.78 0.20
C LEU A 144 4.25 -10.45 0.49
N ARG A 145 4.84 -10.21 1.65
CA ARG A 145 6.17 -10.74 1.99
C ARG A 145 6.14 -12.17 2.52
N ASP A 146 5.00 -12.64 3.00
CA ASP A 146 4.86 -14.02 3.46
C ASP A 146 5.06 -15.01 2.30
N LYS A 147 6.14 -15.80 2.37
CA LYS A 147 6.46 -16.85 1.40
C LYS A 147 5.39 -17.96 1.35
N ARG A 148 4.59 -18.11 2.42
CA ARG A 148 3.52 -19.12 2.52
C ARG A 148 2.26 -18.71 1.76
N SER A 149 2.14 -17.44 1.34
CA SER A 149 0.99 -16.95 0.58
C SER A 149 0.90 -17.64 -0.78
N THR A 150 -0.28 -18.20 -1.09
CA THR A 150 -0.56 -18.75 -2.43
C THR A 150 -0.58 -17.64 -3.48
N HIS A 151 -0.47 -17.99 -4.77
CA HIS A 151 -0.54 -16.99 -5.85
C HIS A 151 -1.84 -16.16 -5.81
N VAL A 152 -2.98 -16.79 -5.51
CA VAL A 152 -4.28 -16.11 -5.39
C VAL A 152 -4.26 -15.11 -4.24
N GLN A 153 -3.71 -15.51 -3.08
CA GLN A 153 -3.59 -14.61 -1.93
C GLN A 153 -2.65 -13.45 -2.27
N PHE A 154 -1.49 -13.73 -2.86
CA PHE A 154 -0.53 -12.71 -3.26
C PHE A 154 -1.18 -11.71 -4.22
N LYS A 155 -1.79 -12.17 -5.32
CA LYS A 155 -2.48 -11.31 -6.29
C LYS A 155 -3.57 -10.46 -5.63
N LYS A 156 -4.41 -11.05 -4.77
CA LYS A 156 -5.44 -10.31 -4.03
C LYS A 156 -4.86 -9.16 -3.19
N TYR A 157 -3.78 -9.38 -2.46
CA TYR A 157 -3.17 -8.32 -1.64
C TYR A 157 -2.35 -7.34 -2.47
N ALA A 158 -1.76 -7.81 -3.58
CA ALA A 158 -1.02 -7.01 -4.54
C ALA A 158 -1.94 -6.00 -5.21
N ASP A 159 -3.08 -6.44 -5.74
CA ASP A 159 -4.08 -5.58 -6.37
C ASP A 159 -4.57 -4.50 -5.41
N ARG A 160 -4.83 -4.87 -4.14
CA ARG A 160 -5.24 -3.92 -3.10
C ARG A 160 -4.16 -2.87 -2.81
N LEU A 161 -2.89 -3.27 -2.75
CA LEU A 161 -1.80 -2.33 -2.50
C LEU A 161 -1.55 -1.43 -3.71
N MET A 162 -1.46 -2.03 -4.90
CA MET A 162 -1.26 -1.33 -6.15
C MET A 162 -2.40 -0.37 -6.47
N ARG A 163 -3.65 -0.64 -6.03
CA ARG A 163 -4.77 0.30 -6.09
C ARG A 163 -4.48 1.60 -5.34
N ILE A 164 -4.01 1.49 -4.10
CA ILE A 164 -3.66 2.65 -3.27
C ILE A 164 -2.48 3.40 -3.88
N LEU A 165 -1.46 2.65 -4.35
CA LEU A 165 -0.30 3.23 -5.02
C LEU A 165 -0.67 3.95 -6.33
N ALA A 166 -1.60 3.40 -7.12
CA ALA A 166 -2.05 3.99 -8.37
C ALA A 166 -2.76 5.34 -8.14
N GLU A 167 -3.64 5.43 -7.15
CA GLU A 167 -4.29 6.70 -6.77
C GLU A 167 -3.26 7.76 -6.36
N GLU A 168 -2.28 7.39 -5.52
CA GLU A 168 -1.23 8.32 -5.09
C GLU A 168 -0.33 8.74 -6.26
N ALA A 169 0.00 7.81 -7.16
CA ALA A 169 0.80 8.10 -8.34
C ALA A 169 0.07 9.00 -9.35
N LEU A 170 -1.24 8.82 -9.54
CA LEU A 170 -2.07 9.72 -10.36
C LEU A 170 -2.17 11.11 -9.72
N ALA A 171 -2.32 11.20 -8.40
CA ALA A 171 -2.28 12.48 -7.69
C ALA A 171 -0.93 13.21 -7.84
N ALA A 172 0.18 12.47 -7.89
CA ALA A 172 1.50 13.03 -8.16
C ALA A 172 1.68 13.51 -9.63
N CYS A 173 0.90 12.98 -10.57
CA CYS A 173 0.89 13.39 -11.97
C CYS A 173 0.14 14.70 -12.27
N THR A 174 -0.10 15.54 -11.26
CA THR A 174 -0.82 16.84 -11.28
C THR A 174 -2.31 16.78 -10.97
N LEU A 175 -2.70 17.77 -10.18
CA LEU A 175 -4.07 18.06 -9.77
C LEU A 175 -4.31 19.55 -10.04
N GLU A 176 -5.45 19.87 -10.62
CA GLU A 176 -5.83 21.25 -10.93
C GLU A 176 -6.83 21.78 -9.91
N PHE A 177 -6.70 23.04 -9.51
CA PHE A 177 -7.74 23.67 -8.71
C PHE A 177 -9.01 23.83 -9.55
N ALA A 178 -10.15 23.44 -8.99
CA ALA A 178 -11.43 23.54 -9.66
C ALA A 178 -12.53 23.97 -8.69
N ILE A 179 -13.49 24.72 -9.23
CA ILE A 179 -14.76 25.04 -8.57
C ILE A 179 -15.86 24.32 -9.34
N VAL A 180 -16.78 23.70 -8.61
CA VAL A 180 -17.97 23.05 -9.16
C VAL A 180 -19.21 23.54 -8.42
N TRP A 181 -20.36 23.51 -9.10
CA TRP A 181 -21.65 23.75 -8.47
C TRP A 181 -22.27 22.42 -8.06
N THR A 182 -22.60 22.32 -6.78
CA THR A 182 -23.25 21.13 -6.22
C THR A 182 -24.74 21.10 -6.59
N PRO A 183 -25.41 19.94 -6.47
CA PRO A 183 -26.86 19.85 -6.72
C PRO A 183 -27.72 20.74 -5.80
N THR A 184 -27.16 21.26 -4.69
CA THR A 184 -27.86 22.22 -3.80
C THR A 184 -27.73 23.67 -4.27
N GLY A 185 -27.01 23.92 -5.37
CA GLY A 185 -26.71 25.25 -5.87
C GLY A 185 -25.50 25.93 -5.20
N ALA A 186 -24.91 25.30 -4.18
CA ALA A 186 -23.71 25.82 -3.52
C ALA A 186 -22.45 25.52 -4.33
N GLU A 187 -21.49 26.45 -4.30
CA GLU A 187 -20.16 26.24 -4.85
C GLU A 187 -19.32 25.35 -3.92
N PHE A 188 -18.55 24.44 -4.52
CA PHE A 188 -17.55 23.63 -3.85
C PHE A 188 -16.20 23.80 -4.56
N SER A 189 -15.17 24.13 -3.80
CA SER A 189 -13.80 24.26 -4.30
C SER A 189 -12.95 23.07 -3.88
N GLY A 190 -12.11 22.58 -4.79
CA GLY A 190 -11.28 21.42 -4.54
C GLY A 190 -10.24 21.21 -5.64
N MET A 191 -9.71 19.99 -5.68
CA MET A 191 -8.74 19.56 -6.68
C MET A 191 -9.39 18.58 -7.65
N ARG A 192 -9.08 18.72 -8.94
CA ARG A 192 -9.52 17.85 -10.03
C ARG A 192 -8.30 17.07 -10.56
N PRO A 193 -8.44 15.76 -10.82
CA PRO A 193 -7.43 14.98 -11.54
C PRO A 193 -7.11 15.58 -12.92
N ASN A 194 -5.83 15.58 -13.31
CA ASN A 194 -5.46 15.83 -14.69
C ASN A 194 -5.68 14.55 -15.52
N ASN A 195 -6.36 14.68 -16.65
CA ASN A 195 -6.70 13.54 -17.52
C ASN A 195 -5.70 13.38 -18.70
N ASN A 196 -4.77 14.31 -18.89
CA ASN A 196 -3.77 14.29 -19.97
C ASN A 196 -2.48 13.57 -19.54
N ILE A 197 -2.64 12.32 -19.11
CA ILE A 197 -1.55 11.47 -18.58
C ILE A 197 -1.36 10.26 -19.50
N CYS A 198 -0.10 9.85 -19.67
CA CYS A 198 0.25 8.57 -20.29
C CYS A 198 0.84 7.62 -19.25
N ALA A 199 0.28 6.41 -19.12
CA ALA A 199 0.84 5.33 -18.31
C ALA A 199 1.72 4.42 -19.17
N VAL A 200 2.96 4.16 -18.75
CA VAL A 200 3.91 3.31 -19.47
C VAL A 200 4.37 2.18 -18.55
N SER A 201 4.09 0.94 -18.90
CA SER A 201 4.52 -0.22 -18.12
C SER A 201 5.83 -0.80 -18.61
N ILE A 202 6.70 -1.19 -17.66
CA ILE A 202 7.83 -2.08 -17.93
C ILE A 202 7.33 -3.51 -17.84
N VAL A 203 7.21 -4.15 -19.00
CA VAL A 203 6.77 -5.55 -19.11
C VAL A 203 7.84 -6.46 -18.50
N ARG A 204 7.47 -7.45 -17.69
CA ARG A 204 6.11 -7.98 -17.44
C ARG A 204 5.45 -7.45 -16.18
N ALA A 205 6.21 -7.28 -15.09
CA ALA A 205 5.63 -6.96 -13.77
C ALA A 205 4.89 -5.61 -13.73
N GLY A 206 5.31 -4.63 -14.53
CA GLY A 206 4.64 -3.33 -14.68
C GLY A 206 3.18 -3.42 -15.12
N ASP A 207 2.79 -4.46 -15.87
CA ASP A 207 1.40 -4.62 -16.33
C ASP A 207 0.43 -4.88 -15.18
N ALA A 208 0.90 -5.48 -14.07
CA ALA A 208 0.11 -5.69 -12.87
C ALA A 208 -0.34 -4.35 -12.23
N LEU A 209 0.56 -3.36 -12.23
CA LEU A 209 0.29 -2.02 -11.72
C LEU A 209 -0.52 -1.19 -12.74
N LEU A 210 -0.24 -1.35 -14.03
CA LEU A 210 -1.00 -0.71 -15.11
C LEU A 210 -2.49 -1.06 -15.06
N GLU A 211 -2.83 -2.33 -14.79
CA GLU A 211 -4.21 -2.76 -14.61
C GLU A 211 -4.91 -1.95 -13.49
N GLN A 212 -4.19 -1.63 -12.42
CA GLN A 212 -4.75 -0.80 -11.36
C GLN A 212 -4.89 0.65 -11.80
N VAL A 213 -3.92 1.22 -12.51
CA VAL A 213 -4.02 2.59 -13.03
C VAL A 213 -5.22 2.75 -13.97
N ILE A 214 -5.42 1.84 -14.93
CA ILE A 214 -6.55 1.90 -15.88
C ILE A 214 -7.90 1.84 -15.16
N MET A 215 -7.98 1.07 -14.08
CA MET A 215 -9.20 0.97 -13.28
C MET A 215 -9.47 2.24 -12.44
N CYS A 216 -8.46 3.07 -12.17
CA CYS A 216 -8.62 4.39 -11.54
C CYS A 216 -8.92 5.47 -12.59
N GLU A 217 -8.20 5.45 -13.73
CA GLU A 217 -8.36 6.38 -14.85
C GLU A 217 -8.53 5.60 -16.17
N PRO A 218 -9.77 5.26 -16.57
CA PRO A 218 -10.03 4.48 -17.78
C PRO A 218 -9.62 5.15 -19.08
N ALA A 219 -9.49 6.49 -19.11
CA ALA A 219 -9.13 7.23 -20.31
C ALA A 219 -7.61 7.38 -20.50
N VAL A 220 -6.80 6.83 -19.59
CA VAL A 220 -5.33 6.96 -19.64
C VAL A 220 -4.77 6.36 -20.94
N SER A 221 -3.85 7.10 -21.58
CA SER A 221 -3.11 6.56 -22.72
C SER A 221 -2.07 5.55 -22.24
N VAL A 222 -1.87 4.46 -22.98
CA VAL A 222 -1.01 3.35 -22.55
C VAL A 222 0.18 3.16 -23.49
N GLY A 223 1.38 3.13 -22.92
CA GLY A 223 2.60 2.65 -23.55
C GLY A 223 3.12 1.38 -22.89
N LYS A 224 3.89 0.58 -23.63
CA LYS A 224 4.54 -0.64 -23.13
C LYS A 224 5.99 -0.68 -23.56
N ILE A 225 6.87 -1.04 -22.63
CA ILE A 225 8.30 -1.24 -22.86
C ILE A 225 8.68 -2.62 -22.31
N LEU A 226 9.24 -3.48 -23.15
CA LEU A 226 9.84 -4.75 -22.74
C LEU A 226 11.35 -4.57 -22.64
N ILE A 227 11.86 -4.69 -21.41
CA ILE A 227 13.30 -4.68 -21.12
C ILE A 227 13.67 -6.02 -20.51
N GLN A 228 14.73 -6.62 -21.04
CA GLN A 228 15.31 -7.84 -20.51
C GLN A 228 16.82 -7.69 -20.45
N ARG A 229 17.44 -8.37 -19.48
CA ARG A 229 18.90 -8.37 -19.37
C ARG A 229 19.49 -9.34 -20.39
N ASP A 230 20.55 -8.91 -21.05
CA ASP A 230 21.28 -9.77 -21.96
C ASP A 230 22.12 -10.79 -21.19
N GLU A 231 21.67 -12.03 -21.17
CA GLU A 231 22.36 -13.14 -20.51
C GLU A 231 23.69 -13.51 -21.17
N SER A 232 23.94 -13.05 -22.41
CA SER A 232 25.20 -13.28 -23.12
C SER A 232 26.33 -12.36 -22.64
N THR A 233 26.00 -11.22 -22.03
CA THR A 233 26.98 -10.28 -21.49
C THR A 233 27.26 -10.58 -20.02
N ALA A 234 28.54 -10.55 -19.62
CA ALA A 234 28.93 -10.72 -18.22
C ALA A 234 28.27 -9.66 -17.30
N GLU A 235 28.01 -8.47 -17.85
CA GLU A 235 27.42 -7.32 -17.17
C GLU A 235 25.89 -7.39 -17.07
N LYS A 236 25.23 -8.32 -17.79
CA LYS A 236 23.77 -8.50 -17.84
C LYS A 236 23.02 -7.17 -18.09
N LEU A 237 23.49 -6.42 -19.09
CA LEU A 237 22.97 -5.08 -19.38
C LEU A 237 21.50 -5.14 -19.83
N PRO A 238 20.67 -4.17 -19.43
CA PRO A 238 19.28 -4.08 -19.86
C PRO A 238 19.16 -3.66 -21.33
N ILE A 239 18.53 -4.49 -22.14
CA ILE A 239 18.22 -4.22 -23.56
C ILE A 239 16.72 -4.00 -23.72
N VAL A 240 16.35 -3.02 -24.54
CA VAL A 240 14.96 -2.80 -24.96
C VAL A 240 14.67 -3.74 -26.13
N TYR A 241 13.82 -4.74 -25.90
CA TYR A 241 13.39 -5.68 -26.94
C TYR A 241 12.16 -5.20 -27.70
N TYR A 242 11.30 -4.44 -27.03
CA TYR A 242 10.08 -3.90 -27.61
C TYR A 242 9.71 -2.59 -26.92
N ALA A 243 9.28 -1.61 -27.70
CA ALA A 243 8.67 -0.39 -27.18
C ALA A 243 7.55 0.06 -28.12
N LYS A 244 6.38 0.28 -27.54
CA LYS A 244 5.25 0.92 -28.23
C LYS A 244 4.66 1.97 -27.32
N LEU A 245 4.91 3.22 -27.69
CA LEU A 245 4.40 4.39 -26.98
C LEU A 245 3.29 5.05 -27.79
N PRO A 246 2.38 5.79 -27.15
CA PRO A 246 1.46 6.68 -27.85
C PRO A 246 2.21 7.65 -28.77
N PRO A 247 1.64 8.02 -29.93
CA PRO A 247 2.24 9.02 -30.79
C PRO A 247 2.25 10.39 -30.08
N ARG A 248 3.27 11.20 -30.36
CA ARG A 248 3.42 12.56 -29.80
C ARG A 248 3.51 12.57 -28.26
N MET A 249 4.45 11.82 -27.70
CA MET A 249 4.69 11.75 -26.24
C MET A 249 4.83 13.12 -25.56
N THR A 250 5.29 14.13 -26.29
CA THR A 250 5.44 15.52 -25.82
C THR A 250 4.13 16.25 -25.52
N THR A 251 2.96 15.70 -25.91
CA THR A 251 1.66 16.34 -25.66
C THR A 251 1.05 15.98 -24.31
N PHE A 252 1.57 14.94 -23.63
CA PHE A 252 1.10 14.57 -22.30
C PHE A 252 1.75 15.46 -21.26
N ASP A 253 0.97 15.91 -20.28
CA ASP A 253 1.49 16.75 -19.20
C ASP A 253 2.38 15.94 -18.25
N ARG A 254 2.08 14.64 -18.09
CA ARG A 254 2.87 13.70 -17.30
C ARG A 254 2.91 12.31 -17.92
N VAL A 255 4.01 11.61 -17.64
CA VAL A 255 4.18 10.20 -17.97
C VAL A 255 4.40 9.39 -16.70
N LEU A 256 3.47 8.48 -16.43
CA LEU A 256 3.51 7.57 -15.29
C LEU A 256 4.20 6.26 -15.69
N LEU A 257 5.47 6.10 -15.33
CA LEU A 257 6.24 4.88 -15.52
C LEU A 257 5.92 3.87 -14.41
N LEU A 258 5.67 2.61 -14.78
CA LEU A 258 5.15 1.58 -13.87
C LEU A 258 6.06 0.33 -13.85
N ASP A 259 6.62 0.03 -12.68
CA ASP A 259 7.32 -1.23 -12.38
C ASP A 259 7.25 -1.50 -10.87
N PRO A 260 6.69 -2.64 -10.40
CA PRO A 260 6.57 -2.91 -8.97
C PRO A 260 7.89 -2.92 -8.19
N MET A 261 9.03 -3.15 -8.84
CA MET A 261 10.31 -3.39 -8.15
C MET A 261 11.40 -2.42 -8.61
N LEU A 262 11.96 -1.66 -7.68
CA LEU A 262 13.16 -0.85 -7.90
C LEU A 262 14.34 -1.45 -7.12
N ALA A 263 15.02 -2.41 -7.74
CA ALA A 263 16.23 -3.05 -7.21
C ALA A 263 17.50 -2.27 -7.60
N THR A 264 18.23 -2.67 -8.63
CA THR A 264 19.45 -1.93 -9.08
C THR A 264 19.15 -0.68 -9.89
N GLY A 265 17.89 -0.47 -10.29
CA GLY A 265 17.47 0.64 -11.16
C GLY A 265 17.84 0.49 -12.65
N GLY A 266 18.56 -0.57 -13.06
CA GLY A 266 19.02 -0.72 -14.46
C GLY A 266 17.89 -0.68 -15.50
N SER A 267 16.83 -1.47 -15.30
CA SER A 267 15.68 -1.49 -16.22
C SER A 267 14.94 -0.14 -16.22
N ALA A 268 14.69 0.44 -15.04
CA ALA A 268 14.05 1.74 -14.91
C ALA A 268 14.88 2.84 -15.60
N LYS A 269 16.20 2.86 -15.44
CA LYS A 269 17.08 3.83 -16.14
C LYS A 269 16.94 3.74 -17.65
N LYS A 270 16.88 2.53 -18.19
CA LYS A 270 16.75 2.32 -19.65
C LYS A 270 15.37 2.75 -20.16
N ALA A 271 14.32 2.49 -19.38
CA ALA A 271 12.96 2.96 -19.70
C ALA A 271 12.85 4.49 -19.64
N ILE A 272 13.39 5.12 -18.59
CA ILE A 272 13.41 6.58 -18.44
C ILE A 272 14.17 7.22 -19.60
N GLN A 273 15.35 6.69 -19.96
CA GLN A 273 16.11 7.19 -21.10
C GLN A 273 15.28 7.14 -22.39
N LEU A 274 14.59 6.03 -22.66
CA LEU A 274 13.75 5.89 -23.85
C LEU A 274 12.61 6.92 -23.87
N LEU A 275 12.00 7.22 -22.72
CA LEU A 275 10.97 8.27 -22.61
C LEU A 275 11.54 9.66 -22.88
N ILE A 276 12.73 9.96 -22.35
CA ILE A 276 13.44 11.22 -22.60
C ILE A 276 13.81 11.35 -24.08
N ASP A 277 14.33 10.29 -24.69
CA ASP A 277 14.63 10.23 -26.13
C ASP A 277 13.38 10.42 -26.99
N SER A 278 12.21 10.07 -26.45
CA SER A 278 10.89 10.31 -27.07
C SER A 278 10.34 11.72 -26.84
N GLY A 279 11.12 12.60 -26.20
CA GLY A 279 10.81 14.01 -25.98
C GLY A 279 10.15 14.33 -24.63
N VAL A 280 9.95 13.35 -23.75
CA VAL A 280 9.37 13.59 -22.42
C VAL A 280 10.40 14.28 -21.52
N ALA A 281 10.05 15.40 -20.89
CA ALA A 281 10.96 16.03 -19.95
C ALA A 281 11.07 15.20 -18.66
N GLU A 282 12.28 15.10 -18.12
CA GLU A 282 12.59 14.28 -16.93
C GLU A 282 11.66 14.56 -15.73
N ARG A 283 11.40 15.84 -15.44
CA ARG A 283 10.53 16.29 -14.35
C ARG A 283 9.06 15.86 -14.50
N ASP A 284 8.64 15.59 -15.74
CA ASP A 284 7.27 15.21 -16.08
C ASP A 284 7.08 13.68 -16.01
N ILE A 285 8.15 12.94 -15.71
CA ILE A 285 8.10 11.50 -15.44
C ILE A 285 7.85 11.27 -13.95
N VAL A 286 6.80 10.50 -13.66
CA VAL A 286 6.52 9.95 -12.33
C VAL A 286 6.74 8.45 -12.39
N PHE A 287 7.63 7.91 -11.57
CA PHE A 287 7.92 6.49 -11.51
C PHE A 287 7.28 5.86 -10.27
N ALA A 288 6.29 4.99 -10.48
CA ALA A 288 5.58 4.30 -9.41
C ALA A 288 6.06 2.85 -9.25
N ASN A 289 6.38 2.46 -8.01
CA ASN A 289 6.82 1.12 -7.66
C ASN A 289 6.27 0.65 -6.30
N VAL A 290 6.15 -0.65 -6.10
CA VAL A 290 5.68 -1.23 -4.84
C VAL A 290 6.82 -1.25 -3.82
N LEU A 291 8.02 -1.67 -4.22
CA LEU A 291 9.15 -1.83 -3.33
C LEU A 291 10.44 -1.32 -3.98
N ALA A 292 11.17 -0.49 -3.24
CA ALA A 292 12.48 0.01 -3.63
C ALA A 292 13.57 -0.35 -2.60
N CYS A 293 14.82 -0.13 -2.96
CA CYS A 293 15.95 -0.08 -2.03
C CYS A 293 16.81 1.19 -2.26
N PRO A 294 17.66 1.59 -1.29
CA PRO A 294 18.55 2.73 -1.42
C PRO A 294 19.43 2.70 -2.67
N GLU A 295 20.05 1.55 -3.00
CA GLU A 295 20.91 1.41 -4.19
C GLU A 295 20.17 1.81 -5.48
N GLY A 296 18.92 1.34 -5.65
CA GLY A 296 18.10 1.67 -6.81
C GLY A 296 17.63 3.11 -6.85
N LEU A 297 17.22 3.66 -5.71
CA LEU A 297 16.78 5.05 -5.59
C LEU A 297 17.94 6.00 -5.88
N ASP A 298 19.09 5.77 -5.26
CA ASP A 298 20.30 6.57 -5.46
C ASP A 298 20.71 6.54 -6.93
N ALA A 299 20.75 5.34 -7.54
CA ALA A 299 21.07 5.19 -8.94
C ALA A 299 20.14 6.02 -9.85
N ILE A 300 18.83 6.02 -9.59
CA ILE A 300 17.86 6.77 -10.39
C ILE A 300 17.99 8.27 -10.17
N PHE A 301 18.03 8.75 -8.92
CA PHE A 301 18.13 10.18 -8.64
C PHE A 301 19.48 10.79 -9.03
N GLU A 302 20.57 10.02 -9.04
CA GLU A 302 21.86 10.47 -9.57
C GLU A 302 21.83 10.68 -11.09
N ALA A 303 21.12 9.80 -11.81
CA ALA A 303 20.99 9.90 -13.26
C ALA A 303 19.92 10.93 -13.68
N TYR A 304 18.84 11.03 -12.90
CA TYR A 304 17.64 11.81 -13.20
C TYR A 304 17.16 12.55 -11.93
N PRO A 305 17.83 13.65 -11.53
CA PRO A 305 17.56 14.34 -10.26
C PRO A 305 16.19 15.03 -10.17
N GLN A 306 15.52 15.32 -11.29
CA GLN A 306 14.22 15.97 -11.38
C GLN A 306 13.05 14.98 -11.44
N ILE A 307 13.29 13.69 -11.63
CA ILE A 307 12.23 12.68 -11.67
C ILE A 307 11.45 12.64 -10.35
N HIS A 308 10.17 12.26 -10.43
CA HIS A 308 9.36 11.98 -9.26
C HIS A 308 9.25 10.47 -9.05
N ILE A 309 9.37 9.99 -7.81
CA ILE A 309 9.21 8.57 -7.48
C ILE A 309 8.14 8.42 -6.41
N VAL A 310 7.19 7.53 -6.64
CA VAL A 310 6.17 7.13 -5.65
C VAL A 310 6.38 5.66 -5.32
N THR A 311 6.65 5.35 -4.05
CA THR A 311 6.88 3.98 -3.59
C THR A 311 6.09 3.62 -2.35
N SER A 312 5.73 2.35 -2.19
CA SER A 312 4.98 1.91 -1.01
C SER A 312 5.87 1.37 0.12
N ALA A 313 7.14 1.06 -0.14
CA ALA A 313 8.11 0.66 0.88
C ALA A 313 9.56 0.78 0.38
N ILE A 314 10.48 0.95 1.32
CA ILE A 314 11.93 0.89 1.08
C ILE A 314 12.56 -0.12 2.02
N ASP A 315 13.24 -1.09 1.43
CA ASP A 315 14.03 -2.11 2.11
C ASP A 315 15.52 -1.76 2.11
N PRO A 316 16.30 -2.23 3.11
CA PRO A 316 17.64 -1.72 3.37
C PRO A 316 18.65 -1.97 2.24
N GLU A 317 18.62 -3.13 1.59
CA GLU A 317 19.74 -3.53 0.73
C GLU A 317 19.36 -4.55 -0.35
N LEU A 318 20.31 -4.80 -1.24
CA LEU A 318 20.29 -5.92 -2.17
C LEU A 318 21.25 -7.02 -1.67
N ASN A 319 20.90 -8.29 -1.90
CA ASN A 319 21.85 -9.39 -1.73
C ASN A 319 22.80 -9.53 -2.94
N GLU A 320 23.70 -10.52 -2.88
CA GLU A 320 24.67 -10.83 -3.96
C GLU A 320 23.99 -11.14 -5.30
N SER A 321 22.79 -11.71 -5.27
CA SER A 321 21.98 -11.99 -6.47
C SER A 321 21.12 -10.80 -6.92
N LYS A 322 21.32 -9.62 -6.34
CA LYS A 322 20.59 -8.38 -6.62
C LYS A 322 19.07 -8.43 -6.34
N TYR A 323 18.65 -9.32 -5.43
CA TYR A 323 17.30 -9.26 -4.85
C TYR A 323 17.27 -8.28 -3.68
N ILE A 324 16.17 -7.53 -3.58
CA ILE A 324 15.88 -6.68 -2.42
C ILE A 324 15.70 -7.56 -1.17
N VAL A 325 16.28 -7.17 -0.04
CA VAL A 325 16.20 -7.88 1.25
C VAL A 325 15.69 -6.93 2.34
N PRO A 326 14.68 -7.33 3.17
CA PRO A 326 14.03 -8.64 3.23
C PRO A 326 13.16 -9.00 2.01
N GLY A 327 12.77 -8.02 1.20
CA GLY A 327 12.17 -8.23 -0.11
C GLY A 327 10.80 -8.92 -0.09
N LEU A 328 10.39 -9.36 -1.28
CA LEU A 328 9.18 -10.15 -1.52
C LEU A 328 9.39 -11.27 -2.56
N GLY A 329 10.65 -11.54 -2.96
CA GLY A 329 10.98 -12.44 -4.07
C GLY A 329 10.75 -11.80 -5.45
N ASP A 330 10.60 -12.62 -6.49
CA ASP A 330 10.23 -12.13 -7.82
C ASP A 330 8.73 -11.76 -7.86
N TYR A 331 8.45 -10.49 -8.11
CA TYR A 331 7.07 -9.99 -8.12
C TYR A 331 6.26 -10.57 -9.28
N GLY A 332 6.85 -10.63 -10.48
CA GLY A 332 6.17 -11.10 -11.68
C GLY A 332 5.76 -12.57 -11.56
N ASP A 333 6.66 -13.41 -11.05
CA ASP A 333 6.40 -14.84 -10.90
C ASP A 333 5.34 -15.14 -9.87
N ARG A 334 5.36 -14.42 -8.74
CA ARG A 334 4.34 -14.59 -7.70
C ARG A 334 2.98 -14.05 -8.13
N TYR A 335 2.95 -12.97 -8.92
CA TYR A 335 1.71 -12.36 -9.39
C TYR A 335 1.03 -13.15 -10.51
N TYR A 336 1.81 -13.61 -11.49
CA TYR A 336 1.30 -14.32 -12.68
C TYR A 336 1.39 -15.85 -12.55
N ASN A 337 1.81 -16.36 -11.39
CA ASN A 337 1.93 -17.78 -11.10
C ASN A 337 2.87 -18.51 -12.08
N THR A 338 4.06 -17.95 -12.30
CA THR A 338 5.13 -18.53 -13.12
C THR A 338 6.35 -18.96 -12.31
N THR A 339 6.22 -19.01 -10.98
CA THR A 339 7.25 -19.57 -10.09
C THR A 339 7.43 -21.06 -10.40
N MET A 340 8.65 -21.47 -10.76
CA MET A 340 9.02 -22.87 -11.01
C MET A 340 9.18 -23.67 -9.72
#